data_AF-A0A2W4TP06-F1
#
_entry.id   AF-A0A2W4TP06-F1
#
_cell.length_a   1.000
_cell.length_b   1.000
_cell.length_c   1.000
_cell.angle_alpha   90.00
_cell.angle_beta   90.00
_cell.angle_gamma   90.00
#
_symmetry.space_group_name_H-M   'P 1'
#
loop_
_entity.id
_entity.type
_entity.pdbx_description
1 polymer ?
#
loop_
_entity_poly.entity_id
_entity_poly.type
_entity_poly.pdbx_seq_one_letter_code
_entity_poly.pdbx_strand_id
1 'polypeptide(L)'
;MLSEIEQRVLTLLRNDPEPMVPLARIHAALVAELGPRIGTYAQLHDRLRRRPDLFLLLDPLPLPWSADTWSGDVQDEYRNALREAGIDTGPRVALAAPDVELPPPPPTAHPAARVLCTLQESRVHLWS
;
A
#
# COMPACT_ATOMS: atom_id res chain seq x y z
N MET A 1 14.07 4.83 -17.48
CA MET A 1 15.13 4.59 -16.47
C MET A 1 14.50 4.70 -15.10
N LEU A 2 14.86 3.81 -14.18
CA LEU A 2 14.35 3.81 -12.81
C LEU A 2 15.06 4.90 -11.99
N SER A 3 14.31 5.72 -11.25
CA SER A 3 14.89 6.71 -10.34
C SER A 3 15.44 6.06 -9.07
N GLU A 4 16.39 6.74 -8.41
CA GLU A 4 16.94 6.30 -7.11
C GLU A 4 15.85 6.05 -6.06
N ILE A 5 14.84 6.93 -6.02
CA ILE A 5 13.70 6.82 -5.10
C ILE A 5 12.87 5.57 -5.41
N GLU A 6 12.54 5.34 -6.68
CA GLU A 6 11.78 4.14 -7.09
C GLU A 6 12.56 2.84 -6.78
N GLN A 7 13.87 2.82 -7.03
CA GLN A 7 14.71 1.67 -6.71
C GLN A 7 14.74 1.37 -5.21
N ARG A 8 14.75 2.42 -4.39
CA ARG A 8 14.72 2.27 -2.94
C ARG A 8 13.37 1.79 -2.44
N VAL A 9 12.26 2.30 -2.99
CA VAL A 9 10.91 1.80 -2.70
C VAL A 9 10.78 0.32 -3.06
N LEU A 10 11.27 -0.10 -4.23
CA LEU A 10 11.28 -1.52 -4.61
C LEU A 10 12.08 -2.38 -3.63
N THR A 11 13.21 -1.87 -3.15
CA THR A 11 14.05 -2.59 -2.17
C THR A 11 13.34 -2.73 -0.83
N LEU A 12 12.69 -1.66 -0.35
CA LEU A 12 11.88 -1.68 0.87
C LEU A 12 10.74 -2.69 0.75
N LEU A 13 9.96 -2.64 -0.33
CA LEU A 13 8.84 -3.55 -0.55
C LEU A 13 9.26 -5.03 -0.69
N ARG A 14 10.43 -5.31 -1.26
CA ARG A 14 10.95 -6.69 -1.41
C ARG A 14 11.45 -7.30 -0.10
N ASN A 15 11.97 -6.47 0.79
CA ASN A 15 12.51 -6.90 2.08
C ASN A 15 11.44 -6.86 3.19
N ASP A 16 10.27 -6.30 2.91
CA ASP A 16 9.17 -6.24 3.86
C ASP A 16 8.48 -7.61 3.97
N PRO A 17 8.21 -8.10 5.20
CA PRO A 17 7.39 -9.30 5.37
C PRO A 17 5.92 -9.05 5.01
N GLU A 18 5.44 -7.80 5.02
CA GLU A 18 4.08 -7.49 4.63
C GLU A 18 3.96 -7.33 3.11
N PRO A 19 2.97 -7.98 2.45
CA PRO A 19 2.78 -7.86 1.01
C PRO A 19 2.33 -6.44 0.58
N MET A 20 1.82 -5.65 1.52
CA MET A 20 1.27 -4.32 1.31
C MET A 20 1.70 -3.38 2.42
N VAL A 21 2.62 -2.47 2.11
CA VAL A 21 3.21 -1.58 3.09
C VAL A 21 2.49 -0.23 3.07
N PRO A 22 2.15 0.36 4.22
CA PRO A 22 1.59 1.71 4.25
C PRO A 22 2.54 2.74 3.64
N LEU A 23 2.04 3.62 2.79
CA LEU A 23 2.84 4.64 2.11
C LEU A 23 3.55 5.56 3.12
N ALA A 24 2.94 5.80 4.28
CA ALA A 24 3.55 6.61 5.35
C ALA A 24 4.83 5.98 5.89
N ARG A 25 4.86 4.65 6.05
CA ARG A 25 6.05 3.90 6.48
C ARG A 25 7.16 3.96 5.42
N ILE A 26 6.80 3.84 4.14
CA ILE A 26 7.76 3.98 3.03
C ILE A 26 8.34 5.39 3.01
N HIS A 27 7.50 6.42 3.10
CA HIS A 27 7.95 7.81 3.12
C HIS A 27 8.88 8.08 4.31
N ALA A 28 8.52 7.65 5.51
CA ALA A 28 9.35 7.79 6.70
C ALA A 28 10.72 7.10 6.55
N ALA A 29 10.75 5.87 6.02
CA ALA A 29 11.99 5.14 5.76
C ALA A 29 12.88 5.89 4.75
N LEU A 30 12.31 6.39 3.66
CA LEU A 30 13.05 7.18 2.67
C LEU A 30 13.59 8.49 3.25
N VAL A 31 12.83 9.18 4.11
CA VAL A 31 13.31 10.41 4.78
C VAL A 31 14.46 10.08 5.71
N ALA A 32 14.39 8.97 6.45
CA ALA A 32 15.45 8.55 7.36
C ALA A 32 16.75 8.21 6.62
N GLU A 33 16.67 7.62 5.42
CA GLU A 33 17.84 7.18 4.65
C GLU A 33 18.43 8.26 3.73
N LEU A 34 17.58 9.00 3.02
CA LEU A 34 17.99 9.95 1.96
C LEU A 34 17.77 11.41 2.36
N GLY A 35 17.19 11.65 3.53
CA GLY A 35 16.85 12.98 4.05
C GLY A 35 15.62 13.59 3.38
N PRO A 36 15.30 14.86 3.71
CA PRO A 36 14.09 15.55 3.23
C PRO A 36 14.09 15.86 1.73
N ARG A 37 15.19 15.57 1.02
CA ARG A 37 15.33 15.83 -0.44
C ARG A 37 14.46 14.91 -1.30
N ILE A 38 13.92 13.83 -0.74
CA ILE A 38 13.05 12.89 -1.46
C ILE A 38 11.72 13.51 -1.92
N GLY A 39 11.34 14.64 -1.30
CA GLY A 39 10.06 15.31 -1.51
C GLY A 39 9.02 15.05 -0.43
N THR A 40 7.86 15.65 -0.61
CA THR A 40 6.73 15.52 0.33
C THR A 40 6.01 14.18 0.14
N TYR A 41 5.21 13.80 1.12
CA TYR A 41 4.36 12.61 1.07
C TYR A 41 3.47 12.58 -0.19
N ALA A 42 2.85 13.72 -0.53
CA ALA A 42 2.01 13.86 -1.72
C ALA A 42 2.80 13.66 -3.02
N GLN A 43 4.05 14.16 -3.08
CA GLN A 43 4.91 13.97 -4.26
C GLN A 43 5.32 12.50 -4.42
N LEU A 44 5.54 11.78 -3.32
CA LEU A 44 5.80 10.34 -3.37
C LEU A 44 4.57 9.57 -3.85
N HIS A 45 3.38 9.88 -3.31
CA HIS A 45 2.11 9.29 -3.73
C HIS A 45 1.89 9.44 -5.25
N ASP A 46 1.98 10.67 -5.76
CA ASP A 46 1.85 10.98 -7.18
C ASP A 46 2.88 10.25 -8.04
N ARG A 47 4.14 10.15 -7.56
CA ARG A 47 5.21 9.47 -8.28
C ARG A 47 4.91 7.99 -8.44
N LEU A 48 4.50 7.32 -7.36
CA LEU A 48 4.16 5.89 -7.40
C LEU A 48 2.91 5.64 -8.25
N ARG A 49 1.92 6.52 -8.16
CA ARG A 49 0.70 6.47 -8.98
C ARG A 49 0.99 6.52 -10.49
N ARG A 50 2.03 7.25 -10.92
CA ARG A 50 2.45 7.35 -12.33
C ARG A 50 3.21 6.14 -12.84
N ARG A 51 3.54 5.17 -11.98
CA ARG A 51 4.30 3.96 -12.32
C ARG A 51 3.53 2.68 -11.94
N PRO A 52 2.31 2.48 -12.50
CA PRO A 52 1.51 1.29 -12.23
C PRO A 52 2.17 -0.01 -12.75
N ASP A 53 3.17 0.12 -13.62
CA ASP A 53 4.00 -0.99 -14.10
C ASP A 53 4.90 -1.58 -13.01
N LEU A 54 5.19 -0.82 -11.95
CA LEU A 54 6.08 -1.25 -10.85
C LEU A 54 5.38 -1.33 -9.51
N PHE A 55 4.42 -0.43 -9.27
CA PHE A 55 3.76 -0.28 -7.98
C PHE A 55 2.25 -0.41 -8.13
N LEU A 56 1.66 -1.24 -7.29
CA LEU A 56 0.23 -1.25 -7.06
C LEU A 56 -0.08 -0.31 -5.90
N LEU A 57 -0.79 0.78 -6.18
CA LEU A 57 -1.24 1.73 -5.17
C LEU A 57 -2.72 1.47 -4.86
N LEU A 58 -3.02 1.12 -3.62
CA LEU A 58 -4.39 1.01 -3.11
C LEU A 58 -4.70 2.25 -2.27
N ASP A 59 -5.46 3.16 -2.87
CA ASP A 59 -6.02 4.29 -2.16
C ASP A 59 -7.20 3.82 -1.27
N PRO A 60 -7.27 4.27 -0.01
CA PRO A 60 -8.38 3.94 0.86
C PRO A 60 -9.67 4.54 0.28
N LEU A 61 -10.76 3.78 0.40
CA LEU A 61 -12.09 4.34 0.15
C LEU A 61 -12.33 5.52 1.11
N PRO A 62 -13.08 6.55 0.69
CA PRO A 62 -13.49 7.61 1.58
C PRO A 62 -14.16 6.99 2.81
N LEU A 63 -13.64 7.33 3.98
CA LEU A 63 -14.10 6.75 5.23
C LEU A 63 -15.51 7.27 5.50
N PRO A 64 -16.42 6.45 6.06
CA PRO A 64 -17.81 6.86 6.26
C PRO A 64 -17.94 8.08 7.19
N TRP A 65 -16.94 8.30 8.06
CA TRP A 65 -16.84 9.44 8.97
C TRP A 65 -16.10 10.65 8.41
N SER A 66 -15.53 10.55 7.19
CA SER A 66 -14.95 11.69 6.48
C SER A 66 -15.97 12.47 5.65
N ALA A 67 -17.22 11.99 5.58
CA ALA A 67 -18.32 12.67 4.89
C ALA A 67 -18.98 13.68 5.84
N ASP A 68 -18.55 14.95 5.79
CA ASP A 68 -19.13 16.21 6.32
C ASP A 68 -19.73 16.25 7.74
N THR A 69 -19.66 15.15 8.49
CA THR A 69 -20.33 14.99 9.78
C THR A 69 -19.41 15.30 10.95
N TRP A 70 -18.09 15.15 10.78
CA TRP A 70 -17.09 15.38 11.82
C TRP A 70 -16.20 16.58 11.45
N SER A 71 -15.87 17.40 12.44
CA SER A 71 -14.89 18.47 12.27
C SER A 71 -13.49 17.89 11.99
N GLY A 72 -12.63 18.70 11.34
CA GLY A 72 -11.26 18.28 11.02
C GLY A 72 -10.47 17.80 12.24
N ASP A 73 -10.63 18.47 13.39
CA ASP A 73 -9.95 18.11 14.64
C ASP A 73 -10.35 16.71 15.13
N VAL A 74 -11.65 16.38 15.09
CA VAL A 74 -12.16 15.05 15.48
C VAL A 74 -11.69 13.98 14.50
N GLN A 75 -11.63 14.31 13.21
CA GLN A 75 -11.06 13.40 12.21
C GLN A 75 -9.58 13.12 12.49
N ASP A 76 -8.79 14.14 12.86
CA ASP A 76 -7.38 14.00 13.19
C ASP A 76 -7.15 13.21 14.47
N GLU A 77 -7.91 13.49 15.52
CA GLU A 77 -7.87 12.72 16.77
C GLU A 77 -8.17 11.24 16.52
N TYR A 78 -9.21 10.95 15.73
CA TYR A 78 -9.58 9.58 15.39
C TYR A 78 -8.52 8.88 14.52
N ARG A 79 -7.94 9.58 13.53
CA ARG A 79 -6.80 9.05 12.76
C ARG A 79 -5.61 8.72 13.65
N ASN A 80 -5.32 9.57 14.62
CA ASN A 80 -4.22 9.34 15.56
C ASN A 80 -4.51 8.14 16.46
N ALA A 81 -5.72 8.03 17.02
CA ALA A 81 -6.12 6.88 17.82
C ALA A 81 -6.02 5.56 17.04
N LEU A 82 -6.44 5.54 15.78
CA LEU A 82 -6.28 4.36 14.90
C LEU A 82 -4.80 4.03 14.68
N ARG A 83 -3.96 5.04 14.44
CA ARG A 83 -2.52 4.84 14.28
C ARG A 83 -1.87 4.28 15.54
N GLU A 84 -2.24 4.77 16.71
CA GLU A 84 -1.78 4.25 18.01
C GLU A 84 -2.22 2.81 18.23
N ALA A 85 -3.40 2.43 17.72
CA ALA A 85 -3.86 1.05 17.69
C ALA A 85 -3.18 0.17 16.60
N GLY A 86 -2.22 0.72 15.84
CA GLY A 86 -1.51 0.03 14.76
C GLY A 86 -2.28 -0.04 13.43
N ILE A 87 -3.38 0.70 13.31
CA ILE A 87 -4.23 0.73 12.11
C ILE A 87 -3.89 1.97 11.28
N ASP A 88 -3.15 1.77 10.18
CA ASP A 88 -2.95 2.83 9.18
C ASP A 88 -4.09 2.82 8.15
N THR A 89 -4.81 3.93 8.08
CA THR A 89 -5.93 4.20 7.16
C THR A 89 -5.49 4.83 5.85
N GLY A 90 -4.19 5.12 5.68
CA GLY A 90 -3.65 5.73 4.48
C GLY A 90 -3.47 4.76 3.31
N PRO A 91 -3.08 5.29 2.14
CA PRO A 91 -2.72 4.51 0.96
C PRO A 91 -1.69 3.42 1.25
N ARG A 92 -1.90 2.25 0.65
CA ARG A 92 -0.98 1.11 0.72
C ARG A 92 -0.33 0.87 -0.62
N VAL A 93 0.95 0.49 -0.58
CA VAL A 93 1.75 0.20 -1.77
C VAL A 93 2.16 -1.26 -1.74
N ALA A 94 2.00 -1.92 -2.88
CA ALA A 94 2.53 -3.24 -3.14
C ALA A 94 3.36 -3.22 -4.44
N LEU A 95 4.12 -4.30 -4.67
CA LEU A 95 4.73 -4.55 -5.97
C LEU A 95 3.63 -4.91 -6.98
N ALA A 96 3.66 -4.31 -8.18
CA ALA A 96 2.66 -4.60 -9.22
C ALA A 96 2.68 -6.07 -9.67
N ALA A 97 3.87 -6.66 -9.73
CA ALA A 97 4.19 -8.09 -9.66
C ALA A 97 5.71 -8.23 -9.86
N PRO A 98 6.41 -9.17 -9.21
CA PRO A 98 7.47 -9.89 -9.90
C PRO A 98 6.80 -10.96 -10.78
N ASP A 99 7.38 -11.20 -11.95
CA ASP A 99 7.14 -12.36 -12.79
C ASP A 99 7.53 -13.64 -12.02
N VAL A 100 6.71 -14.01 -11.05
CA VAL A 100 6.81 -15.25 -10.28
C VAL A 100 5.53 -15.99 -10.60
N GLU A 101 5.67 -16.89 -11.56
CA GLU A 101 4.84 -18.09 -11.67
C GLU A 101 4.65 -18.64 -10.25
N LEU A 102 3.49 -18.34 -9.65
CA LEU A 102 3.15 -18.78 -8.30
C LEU A 102 3.28 -20.31 -8.29
N PRO A 103 4.21 -20.91 -7.51
CA PRO A 103 4.20 -22.34 -7.35
C PRO A 103 2.83 -22.72 -6.78
N PRO A 104 2.20 -23.81 -7.27
CA PRO A 104 0.90 -24.24 -6.79
C PRO A 104 0.95 -24.33 -5.26
N PRO A 105 -0.07 -23.80 -4.55
CA PRO A 105 -0.04 -23.78 -3.10
C PRO A 105 0.11 -25.23 -2.59
N PRO A 106 0.97 -25.48 -1.59
CA PRO A 106 1.08 -26.80 -1.01
C PRO A 106 -0.28 -27.23 -0.47
N PRO A 107 -0.61 -28.53 -0.49
CA PRO A 107 -1.93 -29.05 -0.07
C PRO A 107 -2.28 -28.74 1.40
N THR A 108 -1.34 -28.17 2.16
CA THR A 108 -1.47 -27.77 3.57
C THR A 108 -1.72 -26.26 3.77
N ALA A 109 -1.87 -25.48 2.70
CA ALA A 109 -2.10 -24.03 2.81
C ALA A 109 -3.40 -23.70 3.57
N HIS A 110 -3.30 -22.73 4.47
CA HIS A 110 -4.39 -22.26 5.33
C HIS A 110 -5.63 -21.91 4.48
N PRO A 111 -6.87 -22.24 4.92
CA PRO A 111 -8.08 -22.11 4.09
C PRO A 111 -8.33 -20.68 3.58
N ALA A 112 -7.80 -19.67 4.26
CA ALA A 112 -7.83 -18.28 3.83
C ALA A 112 -7.12 -18.05 2.48
N ALA A 113 -6.06 -18.80 2.16
CA ALA A 113 -5.35 -18.68 0.88
C ALA A 113 -6.22 -19.08 -0.31
N ARG A 114 -7.04 -20.12 -0.17
CA ARG A 114 -8.00 -20.52 -1.21
C ARG A 114 -9.07 -19.45 -1.43
N VAL A 115 -9.61 -18.90 -0.34
CA VAL A 115 -10.63 -17.84 -0.41
C VAL A 115 -10.08 -16.60 -1.12
N LEU A 116 -8.82 -16.22 -0.85
CA LEU A 116 -8.19 -15.07 -1.51
C LEU A 116 -7.96 -15.29 -3.02
N CYS A 117 -7.54 -16.49 -3.43
CA CYS A 117 -7.43 -16.84 -4.86
C CYS A 117 -8.79 -16.81 -5.56
N THR A 118 -9.82 -17.40 -4.96
CA THR A 118 -11.18 -17.39 -5.53
C THR A 118 -11.74 -15.97 -5.64
N LEU A 119 -11.44 -15.09 -4.67
CA LEU A 119 -11.83 -13.69 -4.73
C LEU A 119 -11.08 -12.92 -5.83
N GLN A 120 -9.79 -13.20 -6.04
CA GLN A 120 -9.03 -12.62 -7.15
C GLN A 120 -9.60 -13.01 -8.52
N GLU A 121 -9.94 -14.28 -8.71
CA GLU A 121 -10.58 -14.79 -9.94
C GLU A 121 -11.96 -14.14 -10.15
N SER A 122 -12.76 -14.02 -9.09
CA SER A 122 -14.10 -13.43 -9.18
C SER A 122 -14.11 -11.93 -9.51
N ARG A 123 -13.05 -11.17 -9.15
CA ARG A 123 -12.95 -9.75 -9.50
C ARG A 123 -12.74 -9.51 -11.00
N VAL A 124 -12.20 -10.48 -11.75
CA VAL A 124 -12.03 -10.37 -13.21
C VAL A 124 -13.39 -10.38 -13.92
N HIS A 125 -14.40 -11.05 -13.35
CA HIS A 125 -15.74 -11.15 -13.94
C HIS A 125 -16.68 -9.97 -13.62
N LEU A 126 -16.31 -9.08 -12.69
CA LEU A 126 -17.14 -7.94 -12.32
C LEU A 126 -16.88 -6.68 -13.17
N TRP A 127 -15.94 -6.75 -14.11
CA TRP A 127 -15.54 -5.64 -14.99
C TRP A 127 -15.66 -6.00 -16.50
N SER A 128 -16.34 -7.10 -16.82
CA SER A 128 -16.82 -7.45 -18.18
C SER A 128 -18.31 -7.21 -18.29
#